data_AF-A0A1Y1L096-F1
#
_entry.id   AF-A0A1Y1L096-F1
#
_cell.length_a   1.000
_cell.length_b   1.000
_cell.length_c   1.000
_cell.angle_alpha   90.00
_cell.angle_beta   90.00
_cell.angle_gamma   90.00
#
_symmetry.space_group_name_H-M   'P 1'
#
loop_
_entity.id
_entity.type
_entity.pdbx_description
1 polymer ?
#
loop_
_entity_poly.entity_id
_entity_poly.type
_entity_poly.pdbx_seq_one_letter_code
_entity_poly.pdbx_strand_id
1 'polypeptide(L)'
;MEFGRGALKSGICEPRFTADLIPVDVVANALLTAAWHTTIPSPRELNIYNCTSGDINQITWGKFVDHIKRHAVAYPSKYVTSYPNFTPRTNRTTHAIAHFFQHIIPAYLQDIALYITGGRPM
;
A
#
# COMPACT_ATOMS: atom_id res chain seq x y z
N MET A 1 6.97 -0.59 -4.33
CA MET A 1 5.56 -0.53 -3.91
C MET A 1 4.69 -0.74 -5.14
N GLU A 2 3.78 -1.71 -5.14
CA GLU A 2 3.02 -2.15 -6.33
C GLU A 2 2.09 -1.07 -6.92
N PHE A 3 1.64 -0.12 -6.08
CA PHE A 3 0.91 1.07 -6.54
C PHE A 3 1.71 1.91 -7.55
N GLY A 4 3.00 2.12 -7.28
CA GLY A 4 3.88 2.93 -8.14
C GLY A 4 4.30 2.24 -9.42
N ARG A 5 4.19 0.90 -9.47
CA ARG A 5 4.42 0.11 -10.69
C ARG A 5 3.19 0.06 -11.60
N GLY A 6 2.02 0.44 -11.07
CA GLY A 6 0.74 0.31 -11.76
C GLY A 6 0.21 -1.11 -11.84
N ALA A 7 0.75 -2.04 -11.04
CA ALA A 7 0.23 -3.40 -10.93
C ALA A 7 -1.12 -3.42 -10.19
N LEU A 8 -1.24 -2.62 -9.12
CA LEU A 8 -2.47 -2.53 -8.34
C LEU A 8 -3.38 -1.41 -8.86
N LYS A 9 -4.49 -1.77 -9.51
CA LYS A 9 -5.45 -0.81 -10.11
C LYS A 9 -6.78 -0.62 -9.38
N SER A 10 -7.15 -1.51 -8.48
CA SER A 10 -8.45 -1.49 -7.82
C SER A 10 -8.31 -2.12 -6.44
N GLY A 11 -9.00 -1.56 -5.44
CA GLY A 11 -9.01 -2.08 -4.08
C GLY A 11 -10.30 -1.71 -3.36
N ILE A 12 -10.73 -2.54 -2.42
CA ILE A 12 -11.90 -2.23 -1.58
C ILE A 12 -11.45 -1.30 -0.46
N CYS A 13 -11.96 -0.07 -0.48
CA CYS A 13 -11.59 0.97 0.48
C CYS A 13 -12.63 2.09 0.46
N GLU A 14 -12.99 2.64 1.62
CA GLU A 14 -13.79 3.86 1.73
C GLU A 14 -12.84 5.08 1.72
N PRO A 15 -12.87 5.91 0.66
CA PRO A 15 -11.93 7.04 0.51
C PRO A 15 -11.97 8.06 1.65
N ARG A 16 -13.10 8.12 2.37
CA ARG A 16 -13.31 9.05 3.50
C ARG A 16 -12.71 8.55 4.82
N PHE A 17 -12.37 7.28 4.93
CA PHE A 17 -11.79 6.75 6.16
C PHE A 17 -10.32 7.18 6.32
N THR A 18 -9.92 7.40 7.57
CA THR A 18 -8.54 7.69 7.94
C THR A 18 -7.68 6.46 7.66
N ALA A 19 -6.57 6.65 6.97
CA ALA A 19 -5.52 5.67 6.76
C ALA A 19 -4.46 5.85 7.84
N ASP A 20 -4.25 4.82 8.66
CA ASP A 20 -3.17 4.80 9.64
C ASP A 20 -1.88 4.33 8.96
N LEU A 21 -1.03 5.29 8.60
CA LEU A 21 0.17 5.05 7.79
C LEU A 21 1.41 5.47 8.58
N ILE A 22 2.19 4.48 9.00
CA ILE A 22 3.37 4.68 9.81
C ILE A 22 4.60 4.23 9.01
N PRO A 23 5.60 5.11 8.83
CA PRO A 23 6.88 4.73 8.26
C PRO A 23 7.55 3.61 9.07
N VAL A 24 8.13 2.62 8.39
CA VAL A 24 8.71 1.42 9.05
C VAL A 24 9.86 1.75 10.00
N ASP A 25 10.61 2.81 9.70
CA ASP A 25 11.66 3.39 10.52
C ASP A 25 11.13 3.95 11.84
N VAL A 26 9.96 4.59 11.84
CA VAL A 26 9.29 5.05 13.08
C VAL A 26 8.91 3.86 13.94
N VAL A 27 8.38 2.78 13.35
CA VAL A 27 8.06 1.55 14.08
C VAL A 27 9.32 0.89 14.67
N ALA A 28 10.41 0.81 13.89
CA ALA A 28 11.68 0.26 14.37
C ALA A 28 12.26 1.07 15.54
N ASN A 29 12.24 2.40 15.43
CA ASN A 29 12.69 3.30 16.50
C ASN A 29 11.81 3.18 17.76
N ALA A 30 10.49 3.07 17.59
CA ALA A 30 9.56 2.85 18.69
C ALA A 30 9.86 1.53 19.43
N LEU A 31 10.15 0.45 18.70
CA LEU A 31 10.53 -0.85 19.29
C LEU A 31 11.85 -0.76 20.06
N LEU A 32 12.88 -0.13 19.48
CA LEU A 32 14.18 0.01 20.13
C LEU A 32 14.09 0.85 21.41
N THR A 33 13.35 1.96 21.37
CA THR A 33 13.14 2.82 22.54
C THR A 33 12.32 2.15 23.63
N ALA A 34 11.28 1.38 23.26
CA ALA A 34 10.50 0.59 24.22
C ALA A 34 11.37 -0.50 24.91
N ALA A 35 12.21 -1.19 24.14
CA ALA A 35 13.16 -2.18 24.68
C ALA A 35 14.15 -1.53 25.65
N TRP A 36 14.78 -0.42 25.25
CA TRP A 36 15.68 0.35 26.11
C TRP A 36 14.99 0.80 27.40
N HIS A 37 13.79 1.39 27.29
CA HIS A 37 13.03 1.88 28.45
C HIS A 37 12.67 0.76 29.44
N THR A 38 12.52 -0.48 28.95
CA THR A 38 12.24 -1.65 29.80
C THR A 38 13.46 -2.07 30.63
N THR A 39 14.68 -1.79 30.16
CA THR A 39 15.92 -2.13 30.88
C THR A 39 16.31 -1.13 31.97
N ILE A 40 15.79 0.09 31.89
CA ILE A 40 15.97 1.10 32.94
C ILE A 40 15.12 0.68 34.14
N PRO A 41 15.61 0.79 35.40
CA PRO A 41 14.79 0.54 36.59
C PRO A 41 13.56 1.47 36.61
N SER A 42 12.45 0.96 36.08
CA SER A 42 11.14 1.59 36.03
C SER A 42 10.26 0.96 37.14
N PRO A 43 9.24 1.65 37.66
CA PRO A 43 8.26 1.05 38.56
C PRO A 43 7.74 -0.27 37.97
N ARG A 44 7.34 -1.23 38.82
CA ARG A 44 6.85 -2.59 38.49
C ARG A 44 5.56 -2.63 37.64
N GLU A 45 5.21 -1.55 36.96
CA GLU A 45 4.00 -1.41 36.17
C GLU A 45 4.25 -1.85 34.72
N LEU A 46 3.24 -2.52 34.15
CA LEU A 46 3.24 -2.94 32.76
C LEU A 46 3.08 -1.72 31.85
N ASN A 47 4.11 -1.40 31.07
CA ASN A 47 4.07 -0.32 30.09
C ASN A 47 3.56 -0.84 28.74
N ILE A 48 2.50 -0.21 28.21
CA ILE A 48 1.94 -0.52 26.88
C ILE A 48 2.22 0.66 25.95
N TYR A 49 2.92 0.40 24.83
CA TYR A 49 3.26 1.40 23.83
C TYR A 49 2.45 1.18 22.55
N ASN A 50 1.72 2.21 22.12
CA ASN A 50 1.02 2.22 20.85
C ASN A 50 1.76 3.11 19.86
N CYS A 51 2.03 2.59 18.66
CA CYS A 51 2.53 3.37 17.54
C CYS A 51 1.38 3.50 16.55
N THR A 52 0.66 4.61 16.60
CA THR A 52 -0.50 4.92 15.76
C THR A 52 -0.39 6.36 15.25
N SER A 53 -0.81 6.61 14.01
CA SER A 53 -0.86 7.94 13.40
C SER A 53 -2.28 8.52 13.30
N GLY A 54 -3.30 7.69 13.53
CA GLY A 54 -4.71 8.01 13.31
C GLY A 54 -5.25 9.23 14.05
N ASP A 55 -4.65 9.63 15.17
CA ASP A 55 -5.07 10.81 15.95
C ASP A 55 -4.11 12.01 15.81
N ILE A 56 -2.92 11.80 15.26
CA ILE A 56 -1.83 12.80 15.22
C ILE A 56 -1.66 13.37 13.82
N ASN A 57 -1.68 12.52 12.79
CA ASN A 57 -1.47 12.91 11.40
C ASN A 57 -2.49 12.22 10.50
N GLN A 58 -3.71 12.74 10.54
CA GLN A 58 -4.84 12.19 9.81
C GLN A 58 -4.72 12.41 8.30
N ILE A 59 -4.60 11.31 7.56
CA ILE A 59 -4.72 11.31 6.11
C ILE A 59 -5.86 10.36 5.70
N THR A 60 -6.75 10.82 4.83
CA THR A 60 -7.80 9.95 4.30
C THR A 60 -7.24 9.07 3.18
N TRP A 61 -7.81 7.88 3.00
CA TRP A 61 -7.43 6.99 1.91
C TRP A 61 -7.52 7.65 0.52
N GLY A 62 -8.53 8.51 0.31
CA GLY A 62 -8.65 9.29 -0.93
C GLY A 62 -7.43 10.19 -1.16
N LYS A 63 -7.07 11.02 -0.17
CA LYS A 63 -5.90 11.90 -0.25
C LYS A 63 -4.62 11.11 -0.44
N PHE A 64 -4.46 10.00 0.28
CA PHE A 64 -3.29 9.13 0.16
C PHE A 64 -3.12 8.58 -1.25
N VAL A 65 -4.19 8.06 -1.85
CA VAL A 65 -4.19 7.56 -3.23
C VAL A 65 -3.81 8.68 -4.22
N ASP A 66 -4.34 9.89 -4.05
CA ASP A 66 -4.02 11.03 -4.92
C ASP A 66 -2.56 11.46 -4.79
N HIS A 67 -1.99 11.38 -3.58
CA HIS A 67 -0.55 11.59 -3.38
C HIS A 67 0.25 10.51 -4.10
N ILE A 68 -0.09 9.22 -3.93
CA ILE A 68 0.64 8.13 -4.59
C ILE A 68 0.58 8.28 -6.11
N LYS A 69 -0.59 8.53 -6.70
CA LYS A 69 -0.74 8.71 -8.14
C LYS A 69 0.16 9.81 -8.69
N ARG A 70 0.14 10.99 -8.05
CA ARG A 70 0.98 12.13 -8.46
C ARG A 70 2.47 11.79 -8.40
N HIS A 71 2.93 11.19 -7.30
CA HIS A 71 4.33 10.84 -7.14
C HIS A 71 4.77 9.68 -8.04
N ALA A 72 3.90 8.70 -8.30
CA ALA A 72 4.20 7.59 -9.19
C ALA A 72 4.37 8.04 -10.65
N VAL A 73 3.64 9.07 -11.08
CA VAL A 73 3.80 9.68 -12.41
C VAL A 73 5.05 10.56 -12.46
N ALA A 74 5.27 11.39 -11.43
CA ALA A 74 6.43 12.29 -11.38
C ALA A 74 7.77 11.53 -11.22
N TYR A 75 7.77 10.43 -10.46
CA TYR A 75 8.94 9.63 -10.11
C TYR A 75 8.65 8.14 -10.40
N PRO A 76 8.70 7.73 -11.68
CA PRO A 76 8.35 6.38 -12.08
C PRO A 76 9.29 5.33 -11.46
N SER A 77 8.72 4.19 -11.06
CA SER A 77 9.48 3.07 -10.53
C SER A 77 10.34 2.40 -11.60
N LYS A 78 11.41 1.70 -11.21
CA LYS A 78 12.27 0.96 -12.16
C LYS A 78 11.51 -0.07 -13.03
N TYR A 79 10.47 -0.68 -12.48
CA TYR A 79 9.69 -1.75 -13.12
C TYR A 79 8.21 -1.36 -13.22
N VAL A 80 7.89 -0.35 -14.04
CA VAL A 80 6.50 0.02 -14.33
C VAL A 80 5.89 -1.03 -15.26
N THR A 81 4.80 -1.66 -14.84
CA THR A 81 4.06 -2.64 -15.65
C THR A 81 2.91 -1.98 -16.41
N SER A 82 2.30 -0.94 -15.85
CA SER A 82 1.29 -0.14 -16.54
C SER A 82 1.10 1.22 -15.89
N TYR A 83 0.28 2.09 -16.50
CA TYR A 83 0.03 3.43 -15.98
C TYR A 83 -0.52 3.38 -14.54
N PRO A 84 0.10 4.11 -13.58
CA PRO A 84 -0.25 4.03 -12.16
C PRO A 84 -1.58 4.73 -11.89
N ASN A 85 -2.68 3.98 -12.00
CA ASN A 85 -4.02 4.47 -11.71
C ASN A 85 -4.76 3.51 -10.77
N PHE A 86 -4.80 3.86 -9.48
CA PHE A 86 -5.52 3.13 -8.46
C PHE A 86 -6.93 3.68 -8.18
N THR A 87 -7.90 2.81 -8.43
CA THR A 87 -9.33 2.84 -8.13
C THR A 87 -9.80 2.48 -6.71
N PRO A 88 -9.92 3.34 -5.68
CA PRO A 88 -10.60 2.91 -4.45
C PRO A 88 -12.10 2.68 -4.73
N ARG A 89 -12.64 1.54 -4.29
CA ARG A 89 -14.05 1.18 -4.51
C ARG A 89 -14.68 0.71 -3.21
N THR A 90 -15.94 1.07 -2.97
CA THR A 90 -16.68 0.66 -1.77
C THR A 90 -17.52 -0.59 -2.00
N ASN A 91 -18.01 -0.79 -3.23
CA ASN A 91 -18.83 -1.94 -3.59
C ASN A 91 -17.99 -3.14 -4.07
N ARG A 92 -18.23 -4.31 -3.47
CA ARG A 92 -17.56 -5.57 -3.80
C ARG A 92 -17.83 -6.04 -5.22
N THR A 93 -19.04 -5.87 -5.75
CA THR A 93 -19.37 -6.35 -7.11
C THR A 93 -18.66 -5.51 -8.17
N THR A 94 -18.68 -4.19 -8.03
CA THR A 94 -17.92 -3.28 -8.89
C THR A 94 -16.42 -3.53 -8.79
N HIS A 95 -15.91 -3.82 -7.58
CA HIS A 95 -14.52 -4.23 -7.42
C HIS A 95 -14.21 -5.56 -8.11
N ALA A 96 -15.08 -6.57 -8.03
CA ALA A 96 -14.88 -7.85 -8.70
C ALA A 96 -14.83 -7.71 -10.23
N ILE A 97 -15.74 -6.92 -10.81
CA ILE A 97 -15.73 -6.60 -12.25
C ILE A 97 -14.41 -5.90 -12.61
N ALA A 98 -14.04 -4.85 -11.87
CA ALA A 98 -12.80 -4.13 -12.09
C ALA A 98 -11.56 -5.03 -11.92
N HIS A 99 -11.57 -5.94 -10.94
CA HIS A 99 -10.50 -6.91 -10.71
C HIS A 99 -10.32 -7.82 -11.93
N PHE A 100 -11.43 -8.37 -12.45
CA PHE A 100 -11.41 -9.23 -13.63
C PHE A 100 -10.81 -8.51 -14.85
N PHE A 101 -11.28 -7.30 -15.15
CA PHE A 101 -10.82 -6.57 -16.34
C PHE A 101 -9.45 -5.88 -16.18
N GLN A 102 -9.09 -5.44 -14.99
CA GLN A 102 -7.90 -4.61 -14.76
C GLN A 102 -6.71 -5.39 -14.19
N HIS A 103 -6.91 -6.59 -13.67
CA HIS A 103 -5.86 -7.45 -13.10
C HIS A 103 -5.78 -8.77 -13.84
N ILE A 104 -6.89 -9.53 -13.90
CA ILE A 104 -6.89 -10.90 -14.43
C ILE A 104 -6.61 -10.91 -15.94
N ILE A 105 -7.43 -10.22 -16.74
CA ILE A 105 -7.27 -10.20 -18.20
C ILE A 105 -5.87 -9.70 -18.60
N PRO A 106 -5.36 -8.55 -18.11
CA PRO A 106 -4.05 -8.06 -18.48
C PRO A 106 -2.90 -8.99 -18.07
N ALA A 107 -3.00 -9.65 -16.91
CA ALA A 107 -1.99 -10.61 -16.47
C ALA A 107 -1.90 -11.80 -17.43
N TYR A 108 -3.04 -12.42 -17.77
CA TYR A 108 -3.05 -13.54 -18.73
C TYR A 108 -2.55 -13.12 -20.13
N LEU A 109 -2.91 -11.92 -20.60
CA LEU A 109 -2.39 -11.42 -21.88
C LEU A 109 -0.86 -11.23 -21.83
N GLN A 110 -0.34 -10.74 -20.72
CA GLN A 110 1.09 -10.55 -20.53
C GLN A 110 1.82 -11.90 -20.48
N ASP A 111 1.28 -12.90 -19.79
CA ASP A 111 1.84 -14.24 -19.73
C ASP A 111 1.83 -14.94 -21.09
N ILE A 112 0.74 -14.80 -21.86
CA ILE A 112 0.67 -15.35 -23.22
C ILE A 112 1.72 -14.67 -24.12
N ALA A 113 1.86 -13.35 -24.03
CA ALA A 113 2.89 -12.63 -24.80
C ALA A 113 4.31 -13.06 -24.42
N LEU A 114 4.58 -13.23 -23.11
CA LEU A 114 5.86 -13.75 -22.63
C LEU A 114 6.12 -15.17 -23.13
N TYR A 115 5.12 -16.04 -23.03
CA TYR A 115 5.23 -17.41 -23.52
C TYR A 115 5.55 -17.47 -25.02
N ILE A 116 4.87 -16.67 -25.85
CA ILE A 116 5.11 -16.60 -27.30
C ILE A 116 6.51 -16.05 -27.63
N THR A 117 7.02 -15.11 -26.82
CA THR A 117 8.36 -14.52 -27.01
C THR A 117 9.49 -15.35 -26.41
N GLY A 118 9.20 -16.56 -25.91
CA GLY A 118 10.18 -17.46 -25.28
C GLY A 118 10.58 -17.05 -23.86
N GLY A 119 9.89 -16.06 -23.29
CA GLY A 119 10.00 -15.66 -21.89
C GLY A 119 9.27 -16.64 -20.96
N ARG A 120 9.56 -16.54 -19.66
CA ARG A 120 8.81 -17.27 -18.64
C ARG A 120 7.59 -16.43 -18.24
N PRO A 121 6.39 -17.03 -18.16
CA PRO A 121 5.22 -16.36 -17.59
C PRO A 121 5.51 -15.97 -16.12
N MET A 122 4.88 -14.88 -15.68
CA MET A 122 5.16 -14.24 -14.38
C MET A 122 4.26 -14.74 -13.24
#